data_AF-A0AAU9J0G0-F1
#
_entry.id   AF-A0AAU9J0G0-F1
#
_cell.length_a   1.000
_cell.length_b   1.000
_cell.length_c   1.000
_cell.angle_alpha   90.00
_cell.angle_beta   90.00
_cell.angle_gamma   90.00
#
_symmetry.space_group_name_H-M   'P 1'
#
loop_
_entity.id
_entity.type
_entity.pdbx_description
1 polymer ?
#
loop_
_entity_poly.entity_id
_entity_poly.type
_entity_poly.pdbx_seq_one_letter_code
_entity_poly.pdbx_strand_id
1 'polypeptide(L)'
;MGHKQSKHPEFHRDRLKKEGYVTIISHNKEKRRWLVLSDRKLCYSLSLGTPPKNSTILNNKFRVISENSSPNSIECYLVNKKGKTQQWTIKCETVQEFRAWSLIIKHAQRPNWDDPRGALNCKVCNGKFSAMTRQHHCRKCGQAVCKKDSKLRETIPEFGYDTRVRVCKMCAGKQINEVSETLT
;
A
#
# COMPACT_ATOMS: atom_id res chain seq x y z
N MET A 1 -19.52 -19.70 19.05
CA MET A 1 -18.78 -20.49 18.03
C MET A 1 -17.60 -19.64 17.56
N GLY A 2 -16.37 -20.03 17.89
CA GLY A 2 -15.17 -19.22 17.67
C GLY A 2 -14.89 -18.96 16.19
N HIS A 3 -14.76 -17.69 15.82
CA HIS A 3 -14.42 -17.26 14.46
C HIS A 3 -12.99 -17.67 14.13
N LYS A 4 -12.80 -18.72 13.31
CA LYS A 4 -11.49 -18.98 12.69
C LYS A 4 -11.25 -17.95 11.59
N GLN A 5 -10.59 -16.85 11.94
CA GLN A 5 -10.00 -15.94 10.97
C GLN A 5 -8.99 -16.72 10.09
N SER A 6 -8.97 -16.42 8.80
CA SER A 6 -8.06 -17.03 7.83
C SER A 6 -6.60 -16.83 8.26
N LYS A 7 -5.87 -17.93 8.52
CA LYS A 7 -4.45 -17.95 8.92
C LYS A 7 -3.47 -17.44 7.85
N HIS A 8 -3.95 -17.03 6.67
CA HIS A 8 -3.06 -16.62 5.59
C HIS A 8 -2.38 -15.29 5.95
N PRO A 9 -1.04 -15.18 5.92
CA PRO A 9 -0.30 -14.01 6.42
C PRO A 9 -0.75 -12.68 5.81
N GLU A 10 -1.21 -12.69 4.57
CA GLU A 10 -1.69 -11.50 3.86
C GLU A 10 -3.07 -11.00 4.31
N PHE A 11 -3.80 -11.76 5.16
CA PHE A 11 -5.03 -11.33 5.83
C PHE A 11 -4.77 -10.66 7.19
N HIS A 12 -3.69 -11.03 7.89
CA HIS A 12 -3.30 -10.42 9.16
C HIS A 12 -2.37 -9.23 8.92
N ARG A 13 -2.89 -8.20 8.25
CA ARG A 13 -2.14 -6.96 7.92
C ARG A 13 -1.96 -6.02 9.09
N ASP A 14 -2.69 -6.26 10.18
CA ASP A 14 -2.69 -5.50 11.45
C ASP A 14 -1.34 -5.49 12.19
N ARG A 15 -0.27 -6.01 11.57
CA ARG A 15 1.10 -6.03 12.11
C ARG A 15 2.07 -5.13 11.36
N LEU A 16 1.65 -4.47 10.27
CA LEU A 16 2.52 -3.54 9.55
C LEU A 16 2.57 -2.21 10.31
N LYS A 17 3.50 -2.13 11.28
CA LYS A 17 3.81 -0.90 12.01
C LYS A 17 5.29 -0.55 11.88
N LYS A 18 5.57 0.71 11.56
CA LYS A 18 6.91 1.31 11.69
C LYS A 18 6.78 2.73 12.22
N GLU A 19 7.67 3.10 13.11
CA GLU A 19 7.80 4.46 13.61
C GLU A 19 9.25 4.86 13.75
N GLY A 20 9.52 6.16 13.76
CA GLY A 20 10.85 6.71 13.94
C GLY A 20 11.00 8.13 13.42
N TYR A 21 12.15 8.73 13.72
CA TYR A 21 12.54 10.01 13.16
C TYR A 21 13.00 9.86 11.71
N VAL A 22 12.64 10.84 10.89
CA VAL A 22 13.18 11.04 9.53
C VAL A 22 13.36 12.53 9.28
N THR A 23 14.15 12.89 8.28
CA THR A 23 14.20 14.26 7.77
C THR A 23 13.21 14.41 6.63
N ILE A 24 12.24 15.32 6.79
CA ILE A 24 11.30 15.70 5.73
C ILE A 24 11.79 16.99 5.09
N ILE A 25 12.01 16.95 3.78
CA ILE A 25 12.31 18.12 2.97
C ILE A 25 11.04 18.52 2.22
N SER A 26 10.61 19.77 2.37
CA SER A 26 9.46 20.31 1.63
C SER A 26 9.66 21.80 1.43
N HIS A 27 9.47 22.29 0.19
CA HIS A 27 9.75 23.68 -0.19
C HIS A 27 11.13 24.15 0.28
N ASN A 28 12.16 23.32 0.06
CA ASN A 28 13.56 23.56 0.47
C ASN A 28 13.78 23.75 1.99
N LYS A 29 12.80 23.36 2.82
CA LYS A 29 12.93 23.37 4.28
C LYS A 29 13.08 21.95 4.78
N GLU A 30 14.20 21.68 5.43
CA GLU A 30 14.44 20.42 6.12
C GLU A 30 13.88 20.47 7.54
N LYS A 31 13.10 19.45 7.92
CA LYS A 31 12.54 19.34 9.27
C LYS A 31 12.59 17.89 9.72
N ARG A 32 13.19 17.65 10.88
CA ARG A 32 13.12 16.33 11.53
C ARG A 32 11.71 16.10 12.08
N ARG A 33 11.12 14.95 11.73
CA ARG A 33 9.73 14.57 12.06
C ARG A 33 9.67 13.15 12.56
N TRP A 34 8.81 12.88 13.55
CA TRP A 34 8.45 11.53 13.93
C TRP A 34 7.34 11.05 13.00
N LEU A 35 7.59 9.98 12.25
CA LEU A 35 6.60 9.31 11.42
C LEU A 35 6.11 8.05 12.13
N VAL A 36 4.84 7.74 11.95
CA VAL A 36 4.24 6.45 12.31
C VAL A 36 3.43 5.98 11.12
N LEU A 37 3.75 4.81 10.59
CA LEU A 37 2.89 4.12 9.64
C LEU A 37 2.29 2.89 10.32
N SER A 38 0.95 2.87 10.42
CA SER A 38 0.15 1.73 10.88
C SER A 38 -1.10 1.63 10.03
N ASP A 39 -1.47 0.43 9.59
CA ASP A 39 -2.76 0.16 8.93
C ASP A 39 -3.07 1.11 7.75
N ARG A 40 -2.06 1.34 6.90
CA ARG A 40 -2.08 2.31 5.77
C ARG A 40 -2.23 3.77 6.14
N LYS A 41 -2.21 4.12 7.41
CA LYS A 41 -2.26 5.50 7.87
C LYS A 41 -0.85 5.96 8.21
N LEU A 42 -0.34 6.91 7.43
CA LEU A 42 0.90 7.60 7.73
C LEU A 42 0.59 8.83 8.59
N CYS A 43 0.98 8.78 9.86
CA CYS A 43 0.90 9.88 10.80
C CYS A 43 2.26 10.57 10.94
N TYR A 44 2.25 11.87 11.20
CA TYR A 44 3.47 12.65 11.38
C TYR A 44 3.34 13.78 12.39
N SER A 45 4.45 14.09 13.08
CA SER A 45 4.54 15.22 14.02
C SER A 45 4.61 16.57 13.28
N LEU A 46 4.20 17.64 13.96
CA LEU A 46 4.29 19.02 13.44
C LEU A 46 5.53 19.78 13.95
N SER A 47 6.09 19.31 15.06
CA SER A 47 7.29 19.82 15.70
C SER A 47 8.07 18.66 16.31
N LEU A 48 9.36 18.89 16.58
CA LEU A 48 10.22 17.91 17.24
C LEU A 48 9.67 17.61 18.65
N GLY A 49 9.72 16.35 19.07
CA GLY A 49 9.25 15.92 20.39
C GLY A 49 7.72 15.92 20.59
N THR A 50 6.93 16.26 19.57
CA THR A 50 5.46 16.18 19.67
C THR A 50 4.90 14.88 19.10
N PRO A 51 3.81 14.34 19.66
CA PRO A 51 3.18 13.16 19.11
C PRO A 51 2.63 13.43 17.70
N PRO A 52 2.59 12.42 16.81
CA PRO A 52 1.97 12.53 15.51
C PRO A 52 0.48 12.90 15.61
N LYS A 53 0.11 14.08 15.09
CA LYS A 53 -1.28 14.59 15.10
C LYS A 53 -1.87 14.80 13.70
N ASN A 54 -1.01 14.84 12.68
CA ASN A 54 -1.43 14.84 11.29
C ASN A 54 -1.35 13.45 10.70
N SER A 55 -2.16 13.22 9.67
CA SER A 55 -2.20 11.94 8.99
C SER A 55 -2.58 12.07 7.53
N THR A 56 -2.15 11.10 6.74
CA THR A 56 -2.65 10.79 5.42
C THR A 56 -2.94 9.29 5.31
N ILE A 57 -3.82 8.91 4.40
CA ILE A 57 -4.09 7.50 4.09
C ILE A 57 -3.25 7.17 2.85
N LEU A 58 -2.50 6.08 2.87
CA LEU A 58 -1.56 5.71 1.81
C LEU A 58 -2.23 5.22 0.50
N ASN A 59 -3.53 5.42 0.34
CA ASN A 59 -4.23 5.16 -0.92
C ASN A 59 -3.94 6.30 -1.91
N ASN A 60 -4.94 6.75 -2.67
CA ASN A 60 -4.82 7.87 -3.62
C ASN A 60 -4.34 9.19 -2.98
N LYS A 61 -4.23 9.28 -1.65
CA LYS A 61 -3.68 10.43 -0.93
C LYS A 61 -2.18 10.35 -0.64
N PHE A 62 -1.47 9.29 -1.04
CA PHE A 62 -0.01 9.22 -0.98
C PHE A 62 0.53 8.51 -2.22
N ARG A 63 1.54 9.09 -2.86
CA ARG A 63 2.16 8.52 -4.06
C ARG A 63 3.67 8.63 -3.96
N VAL A 64 4.37 7.51 -4.06
CA VAL A 64 5.83 7.50 -4.24
C VAL A 64 6.14 7.93 -5.67
N ILE A 65 7.05 8.89 -5.83
CA ILE A 65 7.54 9.41 -7.11
C ILE A 65 8.82 8.68 -7.49
N SER A 66 9.77 8.62 -6.56
CA SER A 66 11.09 8.03 -6.78
C SER A 66 11.68 7.54 -5.45
N GLU A 67 12.63 6.61 -5.56
CA GLU A 67 13.39 6.10 -4.43
C GLU A 67 14.87 6.14 -4.79
N ASN A 68 15.69 6.70 -3.92
CA ASN A 68 17.12 6.83 -4.14
C ASN A 68 17.89 6.27 -2.94
N SER A 69 18.65 5.20 -3.18
CA SER A 69 19.50 4.56 -2.15
C SER A 69 20.74 5.38 -1.79
N SER A 70 21.03 6.45 -2.52
CA SER A 70 22.07 7.43 -2.21
C SER A 70 21.56 8.82 -2.64
N PRO A 71 20.81 9.54 -1.77
CA PRO A 71 21.14 9.70 -0.34
C PRO A 71 20.09 9.11 0.64
N ASN A 72 19.60 7.89 0.44
CA ASN A 72 18.60 7.24 1.31
C ASN A 72 17.26 7.99 1.38
N SER A 73 16.73 8.40 0.22
CA SER A 73 15.55 9.26 0.13
C SER A 73 14.39 8.64 -0.65
N ILE A 74 13.18 8.92 -0.19
CA ILE A 74 11.92 8.59 -0.88
C ILE A 74 11.23 9.91 -1.23
N GLU A 75 11.00 10.17 -2.50
CA GLU A 75 10.21 11.32 -2.95
C GLU A 75 8.74 10.91 -3.07
N CYS A 76 7.84 11.73 -2.54
CA CYS A 76 6.41 11.43 -2.55
C CYS A 76 5.53 12.67 -2.60
N TYR A 77 4.34 12.50 -3.15
CA TYR A 77 3.21 13.40 -2.91
C TYR A 77 2.34 12.83 -1.80
N LEU A 78 1.82 13.71 -0.95
CA LEU A 78 0.73 13.37 -0.04
C LEU A 78 -0.34 14.45 -0.01
N VAL A 79 -1.57 14.03 0.22
CA VAL A 79 -2.70 14.90 0.53
C VAL A 79 -3.02 14.72 2.00
N ASN A 80 -2.89 15.78 2.79
CA ASN A 80 -3.15 15.69 4.22
C ASN A 80 -4.67 15.64 4.51
N LYS A 81 -5.02 15.45 5.79
CA LYS A 81 -6.43 15.42 6.25
C LYS A 81 -7.25 16.68 5.91
N LYS A 82 -6.60 17.82 5.64
CA LYS A 82 -7.23 19.08 5.22
C LYS A 82 -7.34 19.23 3.69
N GLY A 83 -7.01 18.19 2.92
CA GLY A 83 -7.04 18.24 1.45
C GLY A 83 -5.85 18.96 0.81
N LYS A 84 -4.87 19.42 1.59
CA LYS A 84 -3.69 20.11 1.03
C LYS A 84 -2.66 19.10 0.54
N THR A 85 -2.32 19.20 -0.74
CA THR A 85 -1.22 18.48 -1.38
C THR A 85 0.13 19.02 -0.94
N GLN A 86 1.07 18.12 -0.67
CA GLN A 86 2.44 18.41 -0.27
C GLN A 86 3.38 17.47 -1.04
N GLN A 87 4.45 18.02 -1.59
CA GLN A 87 5.58 17.23 -2.10
C GLN A 87 6.65 17.17 -1.03
N TRP A 88 7.04 15.96 -0.65
CA TRP A 88 8.05 15.68 0.36
C TRP A 88 9.16 14.80 -0.20
N THR A 89 10.35 15.02 0.33
CA THR A 89 11.43 14.03 0.30
C THR A 89 11.63 13.52 1.73
N ILE A 90 11.43 12.22 1.93
CA ILE A 90 11.68 11.52 3.19
C ILE A 90 13.11 11.00 3.13
N LYS A 91 14.04 11.66 3.84
CA LYS A 91 15.44 11.25 3.96
C LYS A 91 15.65 10.48 5.25
N CYS A 92 16.26 9.30 5.13
CA CYS A 92 16.60 8.43 6.26
C CYS A 92 18.08 8.56 6.61
N GLU A 93 18.44 8.29 7.87
CA GLU A 93 19.84 8.43 8.32
C GLU A 93 20.68 7.26 7.79
N THR A 94 20.09 6.06 7.71
CA THR A 94 20.77 4.85 7.26
C THR A 94 20.08 4.19 6.06
N VAL A 95 20.84 3.39 5.31
CA VAL A 95 20.31 2.57 4.20
C VAL A 95 19.28 1.56 4.73
N GLN A 96 19.49 1.02 5.93
CA GLN A 96 18.60 0.07 6.58
C GLN A 96 17.25 0.71 6.90
N GLU A 97 17.25 1.94 7.43
CA GLU A 97 16.02 2.70 7.66
C GLU A 97 15.30 3.02 6.37
N PHE A 98 16.03 3.46 5.33
CA PHE A 98 15.47 3.71 4.01
C PHE A 98 14.78 2.47 3.44
N ARG A 99 15.46 1.33 3.45
CA ARG A 99 14.89 0.05 2.99
C ARG A 99 13.66 -0.34 3.81
N ALA A 100 13.70 -0.15 5.13
CA ALA A 100 12.57 -0.45 6.01
C ALA A 100 11.37 0.45 5.72
N TRP A 101 11.57 1.76 5.55
CA TRP A 101 10.52 2.72 5.18
C TRP A 101 9.95 2.45 3.79
N SER A 102 10.82 2.23 2.80
CA SER A 102 10.44 1.85 1.43
C SER A 102 9.52 0.64 1.43
N LEU A 103 9.94 -0.45 2.09
CA LEU A 103 9.20 -1.71 2.10
C LEU A 103 7.84 -1.57 2.78
N ILE A 104 7.77 -0.91 3.94
CA ILE A 104 6.49 -0.77 4.65
C ILE A 104 5.53 0.15 3.90
N ILE A 105 6.01 1.22 3.24
CA ILE A 105 5.20 2.10 2.41
C ILE A 105 4.61 1.32 1.22
N LYS A 106 5.42 0.51 0.54
CA LYS A 106 4.97 -0.38 -0.54
C LYS A 106 3.93 -1.39 -0.06
N HIS A 107 4.20 -2.07 1.05
CA HIS A 107 3.26 -3.04 1.62
C HIS A 107 1.93 -2.40 2.01
N ALA A 108 1.97 -1.20 2.56
CA ALA A 108 0.77 -0.47 2.94
C ALA A 108 -0.07 -0.02 1.73
N GLN A 109 0.52 0.14 0.55
CA GLN A 109 -0.22 0.46 -0.69
C GLN A 109 -0.98 -0.74 -1.29
N ARG A 110 -0.70 -1.98 -0.86
CA ARG A 110 -1.41 -3.19 -1.35
C ARG A 110 -2.93 -3.03 -1.22
N PRO A 111 -3.75 -3.45 -2.19
CA PRO A 111 -5.21 -3.38 -2.10
C PRO A 111 -5.76 -4.30 -1.01
N ASN A 112 -6.91 -3.94 -0.43
CA ASN A 112 -7.67 -4.88 0.39
C ASN A 112 -8.15 -6.03 -0.47
N TRP A 113 -8.04 -7.24 0.06
CA TRP A 113 -8.67 -8.38 -0.56
C TRP A 113 -10.16 -8.39 -0.22
N ASP A 114 -10.97 -8.81 -1.19
CA ASP A 114 -12.38 -9.07 -0.91
C ASP A 114 -12.50 -10.09 0.23
N ASP A 115 -13.53 -9.95 1.08
CA ASP A 115 -13.81 -10.97 2.11
C ASP A 115 -14.18 -12.28 1.40
N PRO A 116 -13.44 -13.39 1.65
CA PRO A 116 -13.74 -14.68 1.07
C PRO A 116 -15.20 -15.14 1.25
N ARG A 117 -15.83 -14.72 2.35
CA ARG A 117 -17.22 -15.08 2.70
C ARG A 117 -18.26 -14.25 1.96
N GLY A 118 -17.91 -13.02 1.56
CA GLY A 118 -18.81 -12.11 0.86
C GLY A 118 -18.68 -12.18 -0.66
N ALA A 119 -17.47 -12.42 -1.17
CA ALA A 119 -17.23 -12.49 -2.61
C ALA A 119 -17.50 -13.90 -3.17
N LEU A 120 -18.77 -14.20 -3.43
CA LEU A 120 -19.21 -15.53 -3.87
C LEU A 120 -18.95 -15.84 -5.35
N ASN A 121 -18.61 -14.82 -6.15
CA ASN A 121 -18.44 -14.93 -7.60
C ASN A 121 -17.11 -14.30 -8.03
N CYS A 122 -16.55 -14.82 -9.12
CA CYS A 122 -15.39 -14.21 -9.75
C CYS A 122 -15.74 -12.79 -10.23
N LYS A 123 -14.96 -11.79 -9.82
CA LYS A 123 -15.18 -10.40 -10.21
C LYS A 123 -15.05 -10.13 -11.72
N VAL A 124 -14.48 -11.06 -12.47
CA VAL A 124 -14.19 -10.91 -13.90
C VAL A 124 -15.20 -11.64 -14.78
N CYS A 125 -15.50 -12.91 -14.54
CA CYS A 125 -16.48 -13.69 -15.33
C CYS A 125 -17.83 -13.90 -14.64
N ASN A 126 -17.99 -13.42 -13.40
CA ASN A 126 -19.15 -13.64 -12.54
C ASN A 126 -19.47 -15.13 -12.22
N GLY A 127 -18.57 -16.06 -12.54
CA GLY A 127 -18.74 -17.48 -12.21
C GLY A 127 -18.72 -17.71 -10.69
N LYS A 128 -19.67 -18.50 -10.19
CA LYS A 128 -19.80 -18.83 -8.76
C LYS A 128 -18.62 -19.67 -8.28
N PHE A 129 -18.06 -19.31 -7.14
CA PHE A 129 -17.06 -20.13 -6.46
C PHE A 129 -17.71 -21.37 -5.85
N SER A 130 -16.99 -22.49 -5.85
CA SER A 130 -17.47 -23.78 -5.38
C SER A 130 -16.29 -24.67 -4.95
N ALA A 131 -16.59 -25.91 -4.54
CA ALA A 131 -15.56 -26.90 -4.27
C ALA A 131 -14.65 -27.18 -5.50
N MET A 132 -15.20 -27.04 -6.72
CA MET A 132 -14.46 -27.20 -7.97
C MET A 132 -13.85 -25.88 -8.47
N THR A 133 -14.54 -24.76 -8.25
CA THR A 133 -14.07 -23.43 -8.65
C THR A 133 -13.55 -22.67 -7.43
N ARG A 134 -12.28 -22.87 -7.09
CA ARG A 134 -11.65 -22.21 -5.94
C ARG A 134 -11.50 -20.70 -6.16
N GLN A 135 -11.69 -19.96 -5.07
CA GLN A 135 -11.48 -18.52 -5.01
C GLN A 135 -9.98 -18.20 -4.88
N HIS A 136 -9.54 -17.17 -5.58
CA HIS A 136 -8.21 -16.57 -5.47
C HIS A 136 -8.34 -15.05 -5.39
N HIS A 137 -7.30 -14.34 -4.94
CA HIS A 137 -7.27 -12.88 -4.98
C HIS A 137 -6.21 -12.37 -5.94
N CYS A 138 -6.54 -11.33 -6.69
CA CYS A 138 -5.57 -10.58 -7.49
C CYS A 138 -4.67 -9.77 -6.55
N ARG A 139 -3.34 -9.86 -6.67
CA ARG A 139 -2.44 -9.09 -5.81
C ARG A 139 -2.38 -7.61 -6.17
N LYS A 140 -2.81 -7.24 -7.39
CA LYS A 140 -2.85 -5.86 -7.90
C LYS A 140 -4.13 -5.09 -7.54
N CYS A 141 -5.32 -5.72 -7.60
CA CYS A 141 -6.59 -5.05 -7.24
C CYS A 141 -7.29 -5.61 -5.99
N GLY A 142 -6.85 -6.76 -5.47
CA GLY A 142 -7.45 -7.41 -4.30
C GLY A 142 -8.73 -8.21 -4.56
N GLN A 143 -9.33 -8.07 -5.73
CA GLN A 143 -10.62 -8.69 -6.02
C GLN A 143 -10.55 -10.22 -6.09
N ALA A 144 -11.66 -10.86 -5.71
CA ALA A 144 -11.84 -12.30 -5.81
C ALA A 144 -11.98 -12.77 -7.27
N VAL A 145 -11.16 -13.72 -7.68
CA VAL A 145 -11.06 -14.20 -9.07
C VAL A 145 -10.86 -15.71 -9.14
N CYS A 146 -11.31 -16.33 -10.23
CA CYS A 146 -11.12 -17.76 -10.47
C CYS A 146 -9.76 -18.04 -11.14
N LYS A 147 -9.35 -19.32 -11.22
CA LYS A 147 -8.12 -19.74 -11.90
C LYS A 147 -8.09 -19.31 -13.38
N LYS A 148 -9.23 -19.36 -14.08
CA LYS A 148 -9.34 -19.04 -15.52
C LYS A 148 -9.00 -17.57 -15.80
N ASP A 149 -9.49 -16.65 -14.99
CA ASP A 149 -9.27 -15.20 -15.16
C ASP A 149 -8.02 -14.68 -14.45
N SER A 150 -7.19 -15.55 -13.87
CA SER A 150 -5.98 -15.15 -13.13
C SER A 150 -4.77 -16.06 -13.39
N LYS A 151 -4.60 -16.48 -14.65
CA LYS A 151 -3.47 -17.33 -15.08
C LYS A 151 -2.12 -16.60 -15.02
N LEU A 152 -2.14 -15.28 -15.18
CA LEU A 152 -0.93 -14.46 -15.28
C LEU A 152 -0.31 -14.21 -13.90
N ARG A 153 1.02 -14.10 -13.90
CA ARG A 153 1.81 -13.73 -12.72
C ARG A 153 2.79 -12.63 -13.07
N GLU A 154 2.89 -11.61 -12.25
CA GLU A 154 3.72 -10.42 -12.49
C GLU A 154 4.40 -9.99 -11.18
N THR A 155 5.56 -9.35 -11.29
CA THR A 155 6.09 -8.56 -10.19
C THR A 155 5.25 -7.29 -10.04
N ILE A 156 5.13 -6.78 -8.82
CA ILE A 156 4.39 -5.56 -8.51
C ILE A 156 5.24 -4.75 -7.52
N PRO A 157 6.36 -4.14 -7.98
CA PRO A 157 7.31 -3.46 -7.11
C PRO A 157 6.70 -2.34 -6.26
N GLU A 158 5.67 -1.67 -6.77
CA GLU A 158 4.90 -0.63 -6.06
C GLU A 158 4.25 -1.15 -4.76
N PHE A 159 3.99 -2.46 -4.71
CA PHE A 159 3.42 -3.16 -3.57
C PHE A 159 4.44 -4.05 -2.86
N GLY A 160 5.72 -3.97 -3.23
CA GLY A 160 6.79 -4.79 -2.64
C GLY A 160 6.65 -6.26 -2.98
N TYR A 161 6.09 -6.59 -4.16
CA TYR A 161 6.13 -7.94 -4.69
C TYR A 161 7.27 -8.05 -5.72
N ASP A 162 8.47 -8.33 -5.22
CA ASP A 162 9.68 -8.48 -6.04
C ASP A 162 9.70 -9.84 -6.79
N THR A 163 8.77 -10.74 -6.46
CA THR A 163 8.56 -12.01 -7.13
C THR A 163 7.21 -12.04 -7.85
N ARG A 164 7.05 -12.94 -8.84
CA ARG A 164 5.85 -13.00 -9.68
C ARG A 164 4.64 -13.54 -8.91
N VAL A 165 3.69 -12.65 -8.63
CA VAL A 165 2.44 -12.94 -7.92
C VAL A 165 1.23 -12.96 -8.85
N ARG A 166 0.16 -13.66 -8.44
CA ARG A 166 -1.06 -13.81 -9.23
C ARG A 166 -1.75 -12.46 -9.49
N VAL A 167 -2.03 -12.18 -10.76
CA VAL A 167 -2.82 -11.03 -11.21
C VAL A 167 -4.00 -11.51 -12.06
N CYS A 168 -5.14 -10.81 -11.99
CA CYS A 168 -6.25 -11.09 -12.88
C CYS A 168 -5.96 -10.53 -14.28
N LYS A 169 -6.63 -11.08 -15.30
CA LYS A 169 -6.47 -10.64 -16.70
C LYS A 169 -6.79 -9.16 -16.90
N MET A 170 -7.63 -8.57 -16.04
CA MET A 170 -7.97 -7.14 -16.09
C MET A 170 -6.87 -6.24 -15.55
N CYS A 171 -5.95 -6.77 -14.74
CA CYS A 171 -4.85 -6.05 -14.11
C CYS A 171 -3.49 -6.32 -14.77
N ALA A 172 -3.36 -7.44 -15.47
CA ALA A 172 -2.12 -7.81 -16.14
C ALA A 172 -1.69 -6.73 -17.15
N GLY A 173 -0.40 -6.42 -17.18
CA GLY A 173 0.18 -5.39 -18.06
C GLY A 173 -0.22 -3.95 -17.75
N LYS A 174 -1.11 -3.69 -16.78
CA LYS A 174 -1.53 -2.34 -16.40
C LYS A 174 -0.61 -1.76 -15.32
N GLN A 175 -0.16 -0.53 -15.53
CA GLN A 175 0.46 0.27 -14.48
C GLN A 175 -0.59 0.73 -13.47
N ILE A 176 -0.17 0.95 -12.23
CA ILE A 176 -0.99 1.59 -11.20
C ILE A 176 -1.10 3.11 -11.45
N ASN A 177 -1.73 3.52 -12.55
CA ASN A 177 -2.02 4.92 -12.81
C ASN A 177 -3.53 5.18 -12.72
N GLU A 178 -3.88 6.00 -11.73
CA GLU A 178 -5.15 6.68 -11.44
C GLU A 178 -6.44 5.86 -11.60
N VAL A 179 -7.01 5.49 -10.44
CA VAL A 179 -8.47 5.35 -10.37
C VAL A 179 -9.04 6.73 -10.69
N SER A 180 -9.53 6.88 -11.92
CA SER A 180 -10.30 8.02 -12.40
C SER A 180 -11.40 8.38 -11.39
N GLU A 181 -11.43 9.67 -11.05
CA GLU A 181 -12.58 10.48 -10.64
C GLU A 181 -13.87 9.71 -10.29
N THR A 182 -14.18 9.67 -9.01
CA THR A 182 -15.54 9.98 -8.54
C THR A 182 -15.41 10.95 -7.36
N LEU A 183 -15.12 12.19 -7.71
CA LEU A 183 -15.62 13.37 -7.00
C LEU A 183 -16.53 14.08 -8.01
N THR A 184 -17.72 13.51 -8.21
CA THR A 184 -18.92 14.30 -8.51
C THR A 184 -19.53 14.72 -7.19
#